data_AF-A0A7W8CKM3-F1
#
_entry.id   AF-A0A7W8CKM3-F1
#
_cell.length_a   1.000
_cell.length_b   1.000
_cell.length_c   1.000
_cell.angle_alpha   90.00
_cell.angle_beta   90.00
_cell.angle_gamma   90.00
#
_symmetry.space_group_name_H-M   'P 1'
#
loop_
_entity.id
_entity.type
_entity.pdbx_description
1 polymer ?
#
loop_
_entity_poly.entity_id
_entity_poly.type
_entity_poly.pdbx_seq_one_letter_code
_entity_poly.pdbx_strand_id
1 'polypeptide(L)'
;MTIIRIEPRRGTAAQWTTANPTLGPGEVGYETDTKRTKTGDGVLAWIDLPYSLATPGVRTGIYSFELTKSHASSWPNQPFTNRQLFQLPVAATRMRVHVRNRDHLADVVLTGDITGLSLYYGIPAVDANGEPNGNFTAAPTLIQAPTTLASGGELITPWVDLTQVAVDHRTLMLSTGWTTSASGGMAFSGGLSWQSLLATDAGVQNPVGIARQNNAAWFQMWIEYEYADAGAPRILVVGNSLSNSSSNGTGDNYGTLSSWPQLWAKAQGGVAANLSMSGSWAGHFATDFTRWTVFDSCDTAFDPDVVLYFALASSDTVDSTVADAQANMRGAIKNGKAKYPNARHLITNIPPRMEFSAGASEAKRVAMNTWLHMLPVGTESCMDVDSIVTDWATPGRIRSVFNADDTHFNPRGHQAVSELIPVRRA
;
A
#
# COMPACT_ATOMS: atom_id res chain seq x y z
N MET A 1 27.32 -6.91 -45.34
CA MET A 1 27.12 -6.01 -44.19
C MET A 1 27.88 -6.62 -43.02
N THR A 2 28.99 -6.02 -42.60
CA THR A 2 29.81 -6.57 -41.51
C THR A 2 29.26 -6.02 -40.21
N ILE A 3 28.77 -6.89 -39.33
CA ILE A 3 28.41 -6.50 -37.96
C ILE A 3 29.71 -6.36 -37.19
N ILE A 4 30.05 -5.13 -36.79
CA ILE A 4 31.17 -4.87 -35.88
C ILE A 4 30.60 -4.83 -34.47
N ARG A 5 31.05 -5.74 -33.62
CA ARG A 5 30.72 -5.75 -32.20
C ARG A 5 31.63 -4.77 -31.48
N ILE A 6 31.05 -3.72 -30.89
CA ILE A 6 31.77 -2.78 -30.03
C ILE A 6 31.62 -3.28 -28.59
N GLU A 7 32.72 -3.75 -27.99
CA GLU A 7 32.79 -4.02 -26.55
C GLU A 7 33.51 -2.87 -25.84
N PRO A 8 33.03 -2.43 -24.66
CA PRO A 8 33.79 -1.53 -23.82
C PRO A 8 35.08 -2.22 -23.33
N ARG A 9 36.12 -1.43 -23.03
CA ARG A 9 37.30 -1.95 -22.34
C ARG A 9 36.86 -2.54 -21.01
N ARG A 10 37.40 -3.70 -20.61
CA ARG A 10 36.87 -4.50 -19.50
C ARG A 10 37.96 -5.19 -18.69
N GLY A 11 37.74 -5.32 -17.39
CA GLY A 11 38.64 -5.94 -16.42
C GLY A 11 37.99 -5.96 -15.03
N THR A 12 38.59 -6.63 -14.06
CA THR A 12 38.16 -6.53 -12.64
C THR A 12 38.51 -5.16 -12.05
N ALA A 13 37.84 -4.75 -10.98
CA ALA A 13 38.18 -3.51 -10.27
C ALA A 13 39.67 -3.45 -9.90
N ALA A 14 40.23 -4.56 -9.41
CA ALA A 14 41.65 -4.66 -9.08
C ALA A 14 42.58 -4.46 -10.29
N GLN A 15 42.23 -5.04 -11.45
CA GLN A 15 42.98 -4.86 -12.68
C GLN A 15 42.92 -3.41 -13.18
N TRP A 16 41.75 -2.78 -13.08
CA TRP A 16 41.59 -1.37 -13.43
C TRP A 16 42.34 -0.42 -12.51
N THR A 17 42.29 -0.65 -11.19
CA THR A 17 43.07 0.13 -10.21
C THR A 17 44.56 -0.05 -10.42
N THR A 18 45.02 -1.27 -10.75
CA THR A 18 46.44 -1.55 -10.99
C THR A 18 46.94 -0.90 -12.28
N ALA A 19 46.17 -0.99 -13.37
CA ALA A 19 46.55 -0.40 -14.65
C ALA A 19 46.39 1.13 -14.66
N ASN A 20 45.43 1.65 -13.88
CA ASN A 20 45.04 3.04 -13.75
C ASN A 20 45.13 3.90 -15.05
N PRO A 21 44.55 3.45 -16.18
CA PRO A 21 44.70 4.16 -17.44
C PRO A 21 43.84 5.45 -17.47
N THR A 22 44.28 6.45 -18.22
CA THR A 22 43.40 7.53 -18.70
C THR A 22 42.56 6.99 -19.85
N LEU A 23 41.24 7.06 -19.71
CA LEU A 23 40.30 6.68 -20.77
C LEU A 23 40.06 7.87 -21.70
N GLY A 24 39.97 7.63 -23.01
CA GLY A 24 39.67 8.68 -23.98
C GLY A 24 38.30 9.33 -23.73
N PRO A 25 38.04 10.55 -24.24
CA PRO A 25 36.73 11.18 -24.11
C PRO A 25 35.61 10.28 -24.65
N GLY A 26 34.66 9.91 -23.79
CA GLY A 26 33.55 9.02 -24.15
C GLY A 26 33.88 7.52 -24.16
N GLU A 27 35.13 7.11 -23.88
CA GLU A 27 35.50 5.70 -23.76
C GLU A 27 34.92 5.11 -22.47
N VAL A 28 34.15 4.03 -22.61
CA VAL A 28 33.55 3.32 -21.47
C VAL A 28 34.48 2.22 -21.00
N GLY A 29 34.85 2.25 -19.72
CA GLY A 29 35.47 1.13 -19.02
C GLY A 29 34.46 0.40 -18.14
N TYR A 30 34.51 -0.92 -18.14
CA TYR A 30 33.60 -1.81 -17.43
C TYR A 30 34.33 -2.71 -16.44
N GLU A 31 33.89 -2.70 -15.18
CA GLU A 31 34.35 -3.61 -14.14
C GLU A 31 33.57 -4.93 -14.19
N THR A 32 34.24 -6.02 -14.53
CA THR A 32 33.58 -7.32 -14.77
C THR A 32 33.08 -8.00 -13.49
N ASP A 33 33.65 -7.66 -12.33
CA ASP A 33 33.34 -8.17 -11.00
C ASP A 33 32.27 -7.32 -10.29
N THR A 34 32.41 -6.00 -10.30
CA THR A 34 31.46 -5.08 -9.62
C THR A 34 30.29 -4.66 -10.50
N LYS A 35 30.37 -4.91 -11.82
CA LYS A 35 29.39 -4.49 -12.84
C LYS A 35 29.25 -2.97 -13.00
N ARG A 36 30.23 -2.20 -12.51
CA ARG A 36 30.22 -0.73 -12.62
C ARG A 36 30.91 -0.26 -13.90
N THR A 37 30.50 0.90 -14.38
CA THR A 37 31.14 1.58 -15.52
C THR A 37 31.70 2.93 -15.11
N LYS A 38 32.74 3.37 -15.80
CA LYS A 38 33.20 4.77 -15.83
C LYS A 38 33.33 5.20 -17.29
N THR A 39 33.14 6.49 -17.55
CA THR A 39 33.34 7.08 -18.87
C THR A 39 34.52 8.03 -18.81
N GLY A 40 35.49 7.87 -19.71
CA GLY A 40 36.64 8.76 -19.82
C GLY A 40 36.27 10.17 -20.24
N ASP A 41 36.99 11.14 -19.69
CA ASP A 41 36.97 12.55 -20.09
C ASP A 41 38.21 12.94 -20.92
N GLY A 42 39.14 12.00 -21.13
CA GLY A 42 40.42 12.22 -21.81
C GLY A 42 41.50 12.87 -20.94
N VAL A 43 41.23 13.12 -19.65
CA VAL A 43 42.13 13.85 -18.74
C VAL A 43 42.42 13.03 -17.49
N LEU A 44 41.38 12.57 -16.80
CA LEU A 44 41.50 11.87 -15.52
C LEU A 44 41.88 10.39 -15.71
N ALA A 45 42.71 9.89 -14.80
CA ALA A 45 43.01 8.47 -14.71
C ALA A 45 41.82 7.70 -14.11
N TRP A 46 41.74 6.39 -14.37
CA TRP A 46 40.63 5.52 -13.93
C TRP A 46 40.26 5.71 -12.45
N ILE A 47 41.24 5.79 -11.56
CA ILE A 47 41.01 5.91 -10.12
C ILE A 47 40.30 7.22 -9.75
N ASP A 48 40.56 8.29 -10.51
CA ASP A 48 40.03 9.64 -10.30
C ASP A 48 38.71 9.87 -11.04
N LEU A 49 38.40 9.05 -12.06
CA LEU A 49 37.11 9.11 -12.74
C LEU A 49 35.97 8.73 -11.79
N PRO A 50 34.84 9.47 -11.80
CA PRO A 50 33.65 9.04 -11.09
C PRO A 50 33.07 7.79 -11.76
N TYR A 51 32.42 6.94 -10.97
CA TYR A 51 31.55 5.92 -11.56
C TYR A 51 30.40 6.61 -12.30
N SER A 52 30.06 6.07 -13.46
CA SER A 52 28.80 6.34 -14.13
C SER A 52 27.69 5.76 -13.26
N LEU A 53 27.29 6.51 -12.24
CA LEU A 53 26.06 6.25 -11.54
C LEU A 53 24.97 6.49 -12.59
N ALA A 54 24.27 5.42 -13.00
CA ALA A 54 22.88 5.64 -13.34
C ALA A 54 22.28 6.27 -12.09
N THR A 55 21.95 7.56 -12.12
CA THR A 55 21.05 8.11 -11.10
C THR A 55 19.87 7.15 -11.10
N PRO A 56 19.62 6.41 -10.00
CA PRO A 56 18.49 5.53 -9.97
C PRO A 56 17.27 6.35 -10.37
N GLY A 57 16.49 5.87 -11.34
CA GLY A 57 15.29 6.58 -11.78
C GLY A 57 14.42 6.91 -10.58
N VAL A 58 13.58 7.93 -10.67
CA VAL A 58 12.60 8.18 -9.61
C VAL A 58 11.42 7.24 -9.81
N ARG A 59 10.98 6.57 -8.74
CA ARG A 59 9.77 5.74 -8.74
C ARG A 59 8.74 6.30 -7.77
N THR A 60 7.48 6.16 -8.16
CA THR A 60 6.32 6.40 -7.28
C THR A 60 6.11 5.23 -6.35
N GLY A 61 5.92 5.53 -5.08
CA GLY A 61 5.37 4.65 -4.09
C GLY A 61 4.04 5.18 -3.56
N ILE A 62 3.23 4.26 -3.03
CA ILE A 62 1.90 4.54 -2.53
C ILE A 62 1.77 3.95 -1.13
N TYR A 63 1.30 4.76 -0.19
CA TYR A 63 0.78 4.30 1.09
C TYR A 63 -0.72 4.58 1.12
N SER A 64 -1.54 3.55 0.97
CA SER A 64 -3.00 3.66 1.03
C SER A 64 -3.45 3.54 2.47
N PHE A 65 -4.24 4.49 2.96
CA PHE A 65 -5.00 4.27 4.20
C PHE A 65 -6.16 3.32 3.91
N GLU A 66 -6.82 2.81 4.96
CA GLU A 66 -7.99 1.95 4.77
C GLU A 66 -9.04 2.66 3.90
N LEU A 67 -9.39 2.04 2.78
CA LEU A 67 -10.37 2.57 1.83
C LEU A 67 -11.77 2.54 2.42
N THR A 68 -12.59 3.52 2.04
CA THR A 68 -13.95 3.73 2.52
C THR A 68 -14.91 2.63 2.09
N LYS A 69 -15.71 2.12 3.02
CA LYS A 69 -16.67 1.02 2.77
C LYS A 69 -18.13 1.45 2.79
N SER A 70 -18.40 2.67 3.27
CA SER A 70 -19.75 3.19 3.45
C SER A 70 -19.72 4.72 3.48
N HIS A 71 -20.90 5.32 3.59
CA HIS A 71 -21.06 6.75 3.79
C HIS A 71 -22.18 7.05 4.77
N ALA A 72 -21.97 8.03 5.64
CA ALA A 72 -23.01 8.53 6.54
C ALA A 72 -23.78 9.67 5.86
N SER A 73 -25.07 9.77 6.12
CA SER A 73 -25.95 10.81 5.56
C SER A 73 -26.27 11.96 6.53
N SER A 74 -25.74 11.96 7.76
CA SER A 74 -26.29 12.79 8.85
C SER A 74 -25.25 13.44 9.77
N TRP A 75 -24.29 14.18 9.20
CA TRP A 75 -23.37 15.02 9.99
C TRP A 75 -23.24 16.41 9.35
N PRO A 76 -24.28 17.24 9.28
CA PRO A 76 -24.20 18.53 8.61
C PRO A 76 -23.32 19.51 9.40
N ASN A 77 -22.37 20.15 8.72
CA ASN A 77 -21.51 21.22 9.26
C ASN A 77 -20.75 20.82 10.55
N GLN A 78 -20.34 19.56 10.65
CA GLN A 78 -19.63 19.03 11.80
C GLN A 78 -18.11 19.15 11.58
N PRO A 79 -17.39 19.85 12.47
CA PRO A 79 -15.94 19.90 12.42
C PRO A 79 -15.32 18.62 13.01
N PHE A 80 -14.26 18.15 12.38
CA PHE A 80 -13.50 16.97 12.81
C PHE A 80 -12.01 17.18 12.62
N THR A 81 -11.24 16.58 13.53
CA THR A 81 -9.85 16.19 13.27
C THR A 81 -9.76 14.68 13.28
N ASN A 82 -8.94 14.11 12.40
CA ASN A 82 -8.62 12.69 12.35
C ASN A 82 -7.12 12.48 12.16
N ARG A 83 -6.53 11.60 12.97
CA ARG A 83 -5.11 11.30 12.91
C ARG A 83 -4.85 9.83 12.66
N GLN A 84 -4.08 9.50 11.64
CA GLN A 84 -3.78 8.12 11.24
C GLN A 84 -2.29 7.90 11.12
N LEU A 85 -1.81 6.75 11.61
CA LEU A 85 -0.40 6.38 11.50
C LEU A 85 -0.07 5.90 10.09
N PHE A 86 1.15 6.21 9.67
CA PHE A 86 1.74 5.66 8.47
C PHE A 86 3.25 5.51 8.63
N GLN A 87 3.85 4.74 7.73
CA GLN A 87 5.29 4.59 7.66
C GLN A 87 5.67 4.42 6.19
N LEU A 88 6.69 5.16 5.75
CA LEU A 88 7.25 4.98 4.42
C LEU A 88 8.37 3.92 4.51
N PRO A 89 8.22 2.77 3.83
CA PRO A 89 9.14 1.63 3.96
C PRO A 89 10.44 1.78 3.15
N VAL A 90 10.56 2.86 2.38
CA VAL A 90 11.71 3.19 1.52
C VAL A 90 12.16 4.62 1.79
N ALA A 91 13.36 4.94 1.30
CA ALA A 91 13.95 6.27 1.36
C ALA A 91 13.22 7.30 0.48
N ALA A 92 12.11 7.83 1.00
CA ALA A 92 11.29 8.79 0.28
C ALA A 92 11.93 10.18 0.30
N THR A 93 12.03 10.81 -0.87
CA THR A 93 12.58 12.16 -1.01
C THR A 93 11.52 13.24 -0.87
N ARG A 94 10.28 12.95 -1.27
CA ARG A 94 9.13 13.83 -1.11
C ARG A 94 7.83 13.05 -1.06
N MET A 95 6.81 13.63 -0.45
CA MET A 95 5.45 13.06 -0.40
C MET A 95 4.37 14.12 -0.65
N ARG A 96 3.20 13.67 -1.08
CA ARG A 96 1.96 14.45 -1.10
C ARG A 96 0.77 13.54 -0.80
N VAL A 97 -0.34 14.15 -0.40
CA VAL A 97 -1.56 13.41 -0.01
C VAL A 97 -2.64 13.66 -1.04
N HIS A 98 -3.36 12.60 -1.36
CA HIS A 98 -4.55 12.65 -2.21
C HIS A 98 -5.78 12.37 -1.35
N VAL A 99 -6.83 13.16 -1.52
CA VAL A 99 -8.07 13.04 -0.74
C VAL A 99 -9.28 13.13 -1.66
N ARG A 100 -10.17 12.13 -1.57
CA ARG A 100 -11.47 12.11 -2.24
C ARG A 100 -12.58 11.77 -1.25
N ASN A 101 -13.73 12.43 -1.35
CA ASN A 101 -14.94 12.02 -0.63
C ASN A 101 -15.73 11.01 -1.48
N ARG A 102 -15.28 9.75 -1.51
CA ARG A 102 -15.85 8.67 -2.30
C ARG A 102 -16.12 7.47 -1.41
N ASP A 103 -17.26 6.82 -1.55
CA ASP A 103 -17.50 5.47 -1.05
C ASP A 103 -16.87 4.48 -2.04
N HIS A 104 -15.73 3.90 -1.67
CA HIS A 104 -14.98 3.03 -2.57
C HIS A 104 -15.65 1.66 -2.77
N LEU A 105 -16.37 1.16 -1.76
CA LEU A 105 -17.08 -0.11 -1.86
C LEU A 105 -18.32 -0.01 -2.73
N ALA A 106 -19.13 1.05 -2.58
CA ALA A 106 -20.29 1.26 -3.44
C ALA A 106 -19.91 1.84 -4.82
N ASP A 107 -18.66 2.29 -4.97
CA ASP A 107 -18.16 3.07 -6.10
C ASP A 107 -18.93 4.37 -6.36
N VAL A 108 -19.27 5.08 -5.29
CA VAL A 108 -20.08 6.29 -5.34
C VAL A 108 -19.24 7.51 -4.97
N VAL A 109 -19.18 8.48 -5.88
CA VAL A 109 -18.63 9.81 -5.58
C VAL A 109 -19.66 10.60 -4.79
N LEU A 110 -19.30 11.04 -3.58
CA LEU A 110 -20.20 11.82 -2.75
C LEU A 110 -20.20 13.30 -3.17
N THR A 111 -21.36 13.92 -3.07
CA THR A 111 -21.57 15.32 -3.45
C THR A 111 -21.64 16.23 -2.22
N GLY A 112 -21.34 17.51 -2.45
CA GLY A 112 -21.24 18.53 -1.41
C GLY A 112 -19.78 18.84 -1.07
N ASP A 113 -19.50 20.13 -0.96
CA ASP A 113 -18.16 20.62 -0.65
C ASP A 113 -17.78 20.30 0.81
N ILE A 114 -16.54 19.89 1.02
CA ILE A 114 -15.93 19.74 2.33
C ILE A 114 -15.03 20.95 2.57
N THR A 115 -15.29 21.69 3.64
CA THR A 115 -14.65 22.98 3.88
C THR A 115 -13.62 22.90 5.00
N GLY A 116 -12.67 23.84 5.01
CA GLY A 116 -11.63 23.89 6.04
C GLY A 116 -10.71 22.67 6.05
N LEU A 117 -10.65 21.91 4.94
CA LEU A 117 -9.80 20.74 4.81
C LEU A 117 -8.34 21.18 4.88
N SER A 118 -7.65 20.73 5.93
CA SER A 118 -6.25 21.01 6.19
C SER A 118 -5.53 19.72 6.54
N LEU A 119 -4.25 19.65 6.19
CA LEU A 119 -3.44 18.45 6.40
C LEU A 119 -2.10 18.82 7.00
N TYR A 120 -1.69 18.02 7.98
CA TYR A 120 -0.43 18.14 8.69
C TYR A 120 0.19 16.74 8.87
N TYR A 121 1.50 16.68 9.09
CA TYR A 121 2.15 15.46 9.55
C TYR A 121 3.13 15.74 10.68
N GLY A 122 3.47 14.70 11.43
CA GLY A 122 4.47 14.81 12.49
C GLY A 122 4.82 13.46 13.10
N ILE A 123 5.72 13.48 14.06
CA ILE A 123 6.11 12.29 14.82
C ILE A 123 5.08 12.08 15.94
N PRO A 124 4.43 10.91 16.04
CA PRO A 124 3.47 10.63 17.08
C PRO A 124 4.18 10.60 18.45
N ALA A 125 3.56 11.21 19.45
CA ALA A 125 3.92 11.00 20.84
C ALA A 125 3.35 9.66 21.31
N VAL A 126 4.01 9.07 22.30
CA VAL A 126 3.63 7.81 22.92
C VAL A 126 3.29 7.99 24.39
N ASP A 127 2.47 7.11 24.94
CA ASP A 127 2.21 7.02 26.37
C ASP A 127 3.32 6.27 27.13
N ALA A 128 3.10 6.02 28.42
CA ALA A 128 4.08 5.34 29.28
C ALA A 128 4.39 3.88 28.86
N ASN A 129 3.53 3.26 28.04
CA ASN A 129 3.72 1.92 27.51
C ASN A 129 4.38 1.93 26.13
N GLY A 130 4.67 3.10 25.57
CA GLY A 130 5.19 3.23 24.21
C GLY A 130 4.10 3.23 23.13
N GLU A 131 2.82 3.31 23.51
CA GLU A 131 1.70 3.29 22.58
C GLU A 131 1.38 4.71 22.08
N PRO A 132 1.16 4.92 20.77
CA PRO A 132 0.75 6.20 20.24
C PRO A 132 -0.53 6.71 20.93
N ASN A 133 -0.51 7.96 21.38
CA ASN A 133 -1.63 8.54 22.16
C ASN A 133 -2.44 9.59 21.38
N GLY A 134 -2.18 9.73 20.08
CA GLY A 134 -2.84 10.71 19.22
C GLY A 134 -2.23 12.11 19.28
N ASN A 135 -1.26 12.39 20.15
CA ASN A 135 -0.54 13.66 20.17
C ASN A 135 0.72 13.62 19.29
N PHE A 136 1.32 14.78 19.07
CA PHE A 136 2.62 14.91 18.42
C PHE A 136 3.74 15.21 19.43
N THR A 137 4.96 14.75 19.13
CA THR A 137 6.14 15.09 19.97
C THR A 137 6.53 16.57 19.89
N ALA A 138 6.17 17.25 18.80
CA ALA A 138 6.38 18.66 18.55
C ALA A 138 5.23 19.21 17.68
N ALA A 139 5.20 20.53 17.43
CA ALA A 139 4.23 21.11 16.50
C ALA A 139 4.29 20.40 15.13
N PRO A 140 3.15 19.93 14.60
CA PRO A 140 3.15 19.20 13.33
C PRO A 140 3.41 20.14 12.16
N THR A 141 4.00 19.60 11.10
CA THR A 141 4.33 20.32 9.88
C THR A 141 3.11 20.40 8.96
N LEU A 142 2.80 21.60 8.48
CA LEU A 142 1.73 21.85 7.52
C LEU A 142 2.05 21.22 6.16
N ILE A 143 1.09 20.49 5.60
CA ILE A 143 1.09 19.99 4.22
C ILE A 143 0.18 20.87 3.36
N GLN A 144 -1.02 21.13 3.86
CA GLN A 144 -2.07 21.84 3.14
C GLN A 144 -2.78 22.81 4.09
N ALA A 145 -2.67 24.11 3.80
CA ALA A 145 -3.46 25.13 4.45
C ALA A 145 -4.97 24.88 4.24
N PRO A 146 -5.85 25.31 5.17
CA PRO A 146 -7.28 25.11 5.04
C PRO A 146 -7.81 25.49 3.66
N THR A 147 -8.47 24.54 3.01
CA THR A 147 -9.04 24.68 1.66
C THR A 147 -10.41 24.01 1.57
N THR A 148 -11.04 24.11 0.41
CA THR A 148 -12.27 23.39 0.09
C THR A 148 -11.96 22.22 -0.83
N LEU A 149 -12.34 21.01 -0.42
CA LEU A 149 -12.46 19.88 -1.33
C LEU A 149 -13.81 20.00 -2.04
N ALA A 150 -13.76 20.38 -3.32
CA ALA A 150 -14.94 20.56 -4.14
C ALA A 150 -15.74 19.24 -4.27
N SER A 151 -17.06 19.37 -4.36
CA SER A 151 -18.00 18.26 -4.56
C SER A 151 -17.55 17.33 -5.69
N GLY A 152 -17.33 16.05 -5.34
CA GLY A 152 -16.87 15.01 -6.26
C GLY A 152 -15.45 15.19 -6.83
N GLY A 153 -14.70 16.18 -6.34
CA GLY A 153 -13.33 16.42 -6.73
C GLY A 153 -12.32 15.56 -5.97
N GLU A 154 -11.06 15.82 -6.29
CA GLU A 154 -9.89 15.29 -5.60
C GLU A 154 -9.02 16.46 -5.17
N LEU A 155 -8.62 16.46 -3.91
CA LEU A 155 -7.55 17.33 -3.43
C LEU A 155 -6.23 16.57 -3.57
N ILE A 156 -5.29 17.15 -4.32
CA ILE A 156 -3.90 16.72 -4.38
C ILE A 156 -3.08 17.81 -3.70
N THR A 157 -2.44 17.49 -2.57
CA THR A 157 -1.66 18.50 -1.83
C THR A 157 -0.37 18.86 -2.57
N PRO A 158 0.26 20.00 -2.25
CA PRO A 158 1.64 20.26 -2.64
C PRO A 158 2.60 19.15 -2.18
N TRP A 159 3.72 19.03 -2.88
CA TRP A 159 4.83 18.18 -2.47
C TRP A 159 5.49 18.73 -1.19
N VAL A 160 5.77 17.83 -0.26
CA VAL A 160 6.56 18.06 0.95
C VAL A 160 7.92 17.41 0.76
N ASP A 161 8.99 18.20 0.91
CA ASP A 161 10.37 17.69 0.91
C ASP A 161 10.64 16.90 2.19
N LEU A 162 11.06 15.65 2.03
CA LEU A 162 11.39 14.74 3.12
C LEU A 162 12.90 14.53 3.27
N THR A 163 13.75 15.10 2.42
CA THR A 163 15.21 14.94 2.50
C THR A 163 15.81 15.46 3.80
N GLN A 164 15.10 16.36 4.49
CA GLN A 164 15.50 16.95 5.77
C GLN A 164 14.96 16.18 6.98
N VAL A 165 14.14 15.15 6.75
CA VAL A 165 13.49 14.36 7.79
C VAL A 165 13.87 12.91 7.56
N ALA A 166 14.49 12.27 8.56
CA ALA A 166 14.71 10.82 8.52
C ALA A 166 13.35 10.10 8.65
N VAL A 167 12.62 10.01 7.54
CA VAL A 167 11.29 9.40 7.42
C VAL A 167 11.36 7.89 7.22
N ASP A 168 12.50 7.41 6.73
CA ASP A 168 12.75 6.01 6.42
C ASP A 168 12.53 5.16 7.66
N HIS A 169 11.56 4.26 7.56
CA HIS A 169 11.17 3.36 8.64
C HIS A 169 10.68 4.03 9.93
N ARG A 170 10.51 5.36 9.94
CA ARG A 170 9.93 6.09 11.06
C ARG A 170 8.42 6.07 10.94
N THR A 171 7.76 5.73 12.04
CA THR A 171 6.30 5.90 12.13
C THR A 171 5.99 7.39 12.22
N LEU A 172 5.14 7.85 11.31
CA LEU A 172 4.62 9.21 11.25
C LEU A 172 3.11 9.16 11.46
N MET A 173 2.53 10.32 11.74
CA MET A 173 1.09 10.48 11.87
C MET A 173 0.62 11.59 10.93
N LEU A 174 -0.32 11.25 10.06
CA LEU A 174 -1.05 12.21 9.23
C LEU A 174 -2.22 12.74 10.07
N SER A 175 -2.44 14.05 10.06
CA SER A 175 -3.52 14.72 10.76
C SER A 175 -4.32 15.56 9.78
N THR A 176 -5.60 15.25 9.65
CA THR A 176 -6.53 15.91 8.76
C THR A 176 -7.61 16.62 9.57
N GLY A 177 -7.86 17.90 9.27
CA GLY A 177 -8.91 18.70 9.90
C GLY A 177 -9.88 19.17 8.84
N TRP A 178 -11.18 19.08 9.06
CA TRP A 178 -12.20 19.51 8.09
C TRP A 178 -13.55 19.79 8.76
N THR A 179 -14.45 20.42 8.02
CA THR A 179 -15.87 20.52 8.35
C THR A 179 -16.67 19.83 7.26
N THR A 180 -17.53 18.88 7.65
CA THR A 180 -18.39 18.13 6.74
C THR A 180 -19.36 19.03 5.97
N SER A 181 -19.85 18.56 4.82
CA SER A 181 -20.79 19.32 4.00
C SER A 181 -22.11 19.57 4.72
N ALA A 182 -22.84 20.60 4.30
CA ALA A 182 -24.20 20.86 4.80
C ALA A 182 -25.19 19.73 4.47
N SER A 183 -24.94 18.94 3.42
CA SER A 183 -25.71 17.74 3.07
C SER A 183 -25.29 16.49 3.85
N GLY A 184 -24.21 16.55 4.64
CA GLY A 184 -23.79 15.51 5.59
C GLY A 184 -23.17 14.24 4.99
N GLY A 185 -23.01 14.16 3.66
CA GLY A 185 -22.45 12.99 2.97
C GLY A 185 -20.95 12.82 3.19
N MET A 186 -20.55 11.83 3.99
CA MET A 186 -19.15 11.56 4.31
C MET A 186 -18.80 10.09 4.21
N ALA A 187 -17.78 9.77 3.41
CA ALA A 187 -17.30 8.40 3.25
C ALA A 187 -16.43 7.97 4.44
N PHE A 188 -16.65 6.75 4.95
CA PHE A 188 -15.94 6.21 6.11
C PHE A 188 -15.67 4.68 6.06
N SER A 189 -14.77 4.18 6.91
CA SER A 189 -14.51 2.75 7.17
C SER A 189 -14.03 2.47 8.61
N GLY A 190 -13.74 1.19 8.89
CA GLY A 190 -13.33 0.61 10.17
C GLY A 190 -11.93 0.94 10.66
N GLY A 191 -11.20 1.86 10.03
CA GLY A 191 -9.80 2.09 10.36
C GLY A 191 -9.59 2.74 11.74
N LEU A 192 -8.45 2.43 12.36
CA LEU A 192 -8.03 3.06 13.60
C LEU A 192 -7.52 4.49 13.36
N SER A 193 -7.89 5.40 14.26
CA SER A 193 -7.38 6.77 14.27
C SER A 193 -7.52 7.43 15.64
N TRP A 194 -7.08 8.68 15.78
CA TRP A 194 -7.42 9.56 16.90
C TRP A 194 -8.23 10.75 16.40
N GLN A 195 -9.31 11.07 17.10
CA GLN A 195 -10.27 12.09 16.66
C GLN A 195 -10.64 13.09 17.73
N SER A 196 -10.95 14.30 17.28
CA SER A 196 -11.65 15.33 18.05
C SER A 196 -12.71 16.00 17.19
N LEU A 197 -13.64 16.73 17.82
CA LEU A 197 -14.74 17.44 17.16
C LEU A 197 -14.38 18.90 16.84
N LEU A 198 -13.12 19.17 16.50
CA LEU A 198 -12.64 20.50 16.12
C LEU A 198 -11.69 20.36 14.94
N ALA A 199 -11.98 21.05 13.83
CA ALA A 199 -11.15 21.02 12.63
C ALA A 199 -9.75 21.63 12.86
N THR A 200 -9.67 22.63 13.75
CA THR A 200 -8.43 23.35 14.06
C THR A 200 -7.42 22.50 14.83
N ASP A 201 -7.87 21.43 15.50
CA ASP A 201 -6.98 20.53 16.25
C ASP A 201 -5.99 19.80 15.34
N ALA A 202 -6.22 19.78 14.01
CA ALA A 202 -5.34 19.12 13.07
C ALA A 202 -3.90 19.64 13.12
N GLY A 203 -3.71 20.94 13.38
CA GLY A 203 -2.40 21.60 13.50
C GLY A 203 -1.88 21.75 14.93
N VAL A 204 -2.62 21.26 15.95
CA VAL A 204 -2.25 21.42 17.36
C VAL A 204 -1.40 20.25 17.82
N GLN A 205 -0.31 20.49 18.56
CA GLN A 205 0.54 19.40 19.06
C GLN A 205 -0.24 18.44 19.98
N ASN A 206 -0.89 19.00 21.01
CA ASN A 206 -1.60 18.27 22.08
C ASN A 206 -3.05 18.78 22.21
N PRO A 207 -3.95 18.46 21.28
CA PRO A 207 -5.34 18.93 21.34
C PRO A 207 -6.09 18.31 22.53
N VAL A 208 -6.96 19.12 23.15
CA VAL A 208 -7.79 18.67 24.28
C VAL A 208 -8.91 17.78 23.76
N GLY A 209 -9.05 16.59 24.34
CA GLY A 209 -10.17 15.69 24.02
C GLY A 209 -9.97 14.83 22.78
N ILE A 210 -8.77 14.77 22.21
CA ILE A 210 -8.47 13.80 21.16
C ILE A 210 -8.50 12.38 21.74
N ALA A 211 -9.25 11.48 21.10
CA ALA A 211 -9.48 10.13 21.60
C ALA A 211 -9.29 9.08 20.49
N ARG A 212 -8.77 7.92 20.87
CA ARG A 212 -8.62 6.77 19.96
C ARG A 212 -9.99 6.27 19.52
N GLN A 213 -10.14 6.02 18.23
CA GLN A 213 -11.33 5.48 17.59
C GLN A 213 -10.95 4.26 16.75
N ASN A 214 -11.81 3.24 16.77
CA ASN A 214 -11.61 1.97 16.04
C ASN A 214 -12.51 1.85 14.79
N ASN A 215 -13.23 2.91 14.39
CA ASN A 215 -14.10 2.92 13.20
C ASN A 215 -14.13 4.32 12.58
N ALA A 216 -12.98 4.73 12.06
CA ALA A 216 -12.64 6.13 11.95
C ALA A 216 -11.66 6.44 10.79
N ALA A 217 -11.64 5.58 9.76
CA ALA A 217 -11.04 5.94 8.48
C ALA A 217 -12.01 6.83 7.71
N TRP A 218 -11.59 8.03 7.35
CA TRP A 218 -12.38 8.98 6.55
C TRP A 218 -11.70 9.25 5.22
N PHE A 219 -12.51 9.53 4.21
CA PHE A 219 -12.08 9.77 2.84
C PHE A 219 -11.43 8.54 2.20
N GLN A 220 -11.52 8.47 0.87
CA GLN A 220 -10.53 7.70 0.12
C GLN A 220 -9.24 8.54 0.11
N MET A 221 -8.22 8.08 0.84
CA MET A 221 -6.98 8.83 1.04
C MET A 221 -5.76 7.93 0.86
N TRP A 222 -4.73 8.46 0.20
CA TRP A 222 -3.42 7.82 0.09
C TRP A 222 -2.32 8.86 0.03
N ILE A 223 -1.11 8.43 0.38
CA ILE A 223 0.12 9.20 0.23
C ILE A 223 0.79 8.72 -1.06
N GLU A 224 1.03 9.65 -1.97
CA GLU A 224 1.98 9.47 -3.07
C GLU A 224 3.35 9.94 -2.58
N TYR A 225 4.39 9.15 -2.82
CA TYR A 225 5.76 9.54 -2.50
C TYR A 225 6.73 9.10 -3.59
N GLU A 226 7.83 9.82 -3.69
CA GLU A 226 8.90 9.50 -4.63
C GLU A 226 10.13 9.00 -3.89
N TYR A 227 10.82 8.04 -4.50
CA TYR A 227 12.05 7.48 -3.98
C TYR A 227 12.97 7.03 -5.12
N ALA A 228 14.24 6.86 -4.80
CA ALA A 228 15.25 6.39 -5.75
C ALA A 228 14.98 4.92 -6.14
N ASP A 229 15.08 4.60 -7.43
CA ASP A 229 14.91 3.24 -7.95
C ASP A 229 16.09 2.32 -7.61
N ALA A 230 16.27 2.03 -6.33
CA ALA A 230 17.36 1.24 -5.78
C ALA A 230 17.02 -0.25 -5.63
N GLY A 231 16.06 -0.77 -6.41
CA GLY A 231 15.68 -2.19 -6.38
C GLY A 231 14.52 -2.56 -5.44
N ALA A 232 13.91 -1.59 -4.77
CA ALA A 232 12.76 -1.84 -3.90
C ALA A 232 11.57 -2.45 -4.70
N PRO A 233 11.01 -3.60 -4.29
CA PRO A 233 9.88 -4.21 -4.97
C PRO A 233 8.58 -3.44 -4.69
N ARG A 234 7.72 -3.28 -5.69
CA ARG A 234 6.37 -2.69 -5.56
C ARG A 234 5.29 -3.75 -5.76
N ILE A 235 4.42 -3.92 -4.77
CA ILE A 235 3.20 -4.72 -4.90
C ILE A 235 1.95 -3.83 -4.91
N LEU A 236 0.99 -4.22 -5.74
CA LEU A 236 -0.39 -3.79 -5.64
C LEU A 236 -1.21 -4.95 -5.07
N VAL A 237 -1.77 -4.77 -3.89
CA VAL A 237 -2.65 -5.75 -3.25
C VAL A 237 -4.09 -5.48 -3.66
N VAL A 238 -4.73 -6.49 -4.26
CA VAL A 238 -6.15 -6.52 -4.58
C VAL A 238 -6.79 -7.60 -3.74
N GLY A 239 -7.60 -7.20 -2.78
CA GLY A 239 -8.13 -8.12 -1.78
C GLY A 239 -9.40 -7.60 -1.13
N ASN A 240 -9.57 -7.97 0.14
CA ASN A 240 -10.72 -7.64 0.97
C ASN A 240 -10.28 -7.34 2.41
N SER A 241 -11.17 -7.48 3.38
CA SER A 241 -10.88 -7.19 4.79
C SER A 241 -9.67 -7.96 5.34
N LEU A 242 -9.31 -9.12 4.78
CA LEU A 242 -8.11 -9.87 5.19
C LEU A 242 -6.78 -9.13 4.94
N SER A 243 -6.79 -8.17 4.02
CA SER A 243 -5.64 -7.32 3.69
C SER A 243 -5.68 -5.96 4.38
N ASN A 244 -6.72 -5.71 5.18
CA ASN A 244 -6.83 -4.54 6.03
C ASN A 244 -6.64 -4.97 7.49
N SER A 245 -6.21 -4.06 8.35
CA SER A 245 -6.09 -4.38 9.77
C SER A 245 -7.48 -4.65 10.35
N SER A 246 -7.61 -5.70 11.18
CA SER A 246 -8.86 -6.08 11.83
C SER A 246 -9.43 -4.93 12.68
N SER A 247 -10.56 -4.37 12.24
CA SER A 247 -11.29 -3.30 12.93
C SER A 247 -11.95 -3.73 14.26
N ASN A 248 -11.76 -4.98 14.69
CA ASN A 248 -12.42 -5.58 15.85
C ASN A 248 -11.58 -5.56 17.14
N GLY A 249 -10.82 -4.47 17.36
CA GLY A 249 -10.54 -3.93 18.70
C GLY A 249 -9.80 -4.81 19.73
N THR A 250 -9.24 -5.96 19.38
CA THR A 250 -8.53 -6.84 20.32
C THR A 250 -7.05 -6.96 19.95
N GLY A 251 -6.17 -6.40 20.80
CA GLY A 251 -4.71 -6.48 20.69
C GLY A 251 -3.98 -5.22 20.19
N ASP A 252 -2.66 -5.35 20.01
CA ASP A 252 -1.70 -4.33 19.52
C ASP A 252 -1.93 -4.02 18.02
N ASN A 253 -3.08 -3.44 17.69
CA ASN A 253 -3.43 -3.04 16.34
C ASN A 253 -3.18 -1.53 16.15
N TYR A 254 -2.31 -1.18 15.20
CA TYR A 254 -1.98 0.20 14.82
C TYR A 254 -2.65 0.63 13.49
N GLY A 255 -3.83 0.06 13.20
CA GLY A 255 -4.56 0.31 11.97
C GLY A 255 -3.82 -0.25 10.75
N THR A 256 -3.91 0.45 9.62
CA THR A 256 -3.28 0.02 8.36
C THR A 256 -1.80 -0.32 8.48
N LEU A 257 -1.08 0.31 9.42
CA LEU A 257 0.33 0.04 9.68
C LEU A 257 0.61 -1.41 10.11
N SER A 258 -0.35 -2.07 10.78
CA SER A 258 -0.25 -3.46 11.23
C SER A 258 -0.84 -4.47 10.25
N SER A 259 -1.35 -4.01 9.10
CA SER A 259 -1.84 -4.91 8.07
C SER A 259 -0.67 -5.66 7.40
N TRP A 260 -0.91 -6.91 6.99
CA TRP A 260 0.13 -7.73 6.37
C TRP A 260 0.82 -7.06 5.16
N PRO A 261 0.14 -6.25 4.30
CA PRO A 261 0.82 -5.56 3.20
C PRO A 261 1.88 -4.56 3.69
N GLN A 262 1.57 -3.81 4.75
CA GLN A 262 2.50 -2.82 5.31
C GLN A 262 3.61 -3.46 6.12
N LEU A 263 3.33 -4.57 6.83
CA LEU A 263 4.35 -5.39 7.47
C LEU A 263 5.31 -5.99 6.43
N TRP A 264 4.79 -6.48 5.31
CA TRP A 264 5.60 -6.97 4.19
C TRP A 264 6.48 -5.86 3.61
N ALA A 265 5.90 -4.69 3.33
CA ALA A 265 6.63 -3.56 2.75
C ALA A 265 7.79 -3.13 3.65
N LYS A 266 7.53 -3.04 4.97
CA LYS A 266 8.55 -2.74 5.98
C LYS A 266 9.66 -3.79 6.01
N ALA A 267 9.31 -5.08 5.99
CA ALA A 267 10.27 -6.18 6.06
C ALA A 267 11.13 -6.29 4.79
N GLN A 268 10.57 -6.01 3.62
CA GLN A 268 11.27 -6.12 2.34
C GLN A 268 11.96 -4.83 1.89
N GLY A 269 11.76 -3.72 2.59
CA GLY A 269 12.14 -2.39 2.07
C GLY A 269 11.47 -2.12 0.72
N GLY A 270 10.21 -2.55 0.57
CA GLY A 270 9.42 -2.46 -0.65
C GLY A 270 8.23 -1.51 -0.50
N VAL A 271 7.39 -1.40 -1.53
CA VAL A 271 6.17 -0.58 -1.51
C VAL A 271 4.95 -1.50 -1.60
N ALA A 272 3.97 -1.31 -0.72
CA ALA A 272 2.67 -1.98 -0.82
C ALA A 272 1.54 -0.98 -0.99
N ALA A 273 1.10 -0.80 -2.24
CA ALA A 273 -0.18 -0.15 -2.55
C ALA A 273 -1.32 -1.14 -2.26
N ASN A 274 -2.44 -0.67 -1.71
CA ASN A 274 -3.52 -1.56 -1.30
C ASN A 274 -4.88 -1.03 -1.81
N LEU A 275 -5.54 -1.83 -2.65
CA LEU A 275 -6.91 -1.59 -3.12
C LEU A 275 -7.95 -2.37 -2.31
N SER A 276 -7.53 -3.03 -1.24
CA SER A 276 -8.43 -3.84 -0.42
C SER A 276 -9.32 -2.97 0.46
N MET A 277 -10.58 -3.36 0.58
CA MET A 277 -11.53 -2.72 1.49
C MET A 277 -12.34 -3.79 2.22
N SER A 278 -12.85 -3.46 3.40
CA SER A 278 -13.74 -4.38 4.10
C SER A 278 -15.02 -4.57 3.28
N GLY A 279 -15.37 -5.83 2.99
CA GLY A 279 -16.54 -6.17 2.19
C GLY A 279 -16.33 -6.21 0.67
N SER A 280 -15.10 -5.98 0.14
CA SER A 280 -14.87 -6.19 -1.30
C SER A 280 -14.83 -7.65 -1.71
N TRP A 281 -15.34 -7.90 -2.92
CA TRP A 281 -15.46 -9.21 -3.54
C TRP A 281 -14.69 -9.18 -4.87
N ALA A 282 -14.36 -10.34 -5.42
CA ALA A 282 -13.77 -10.42 -6.76
C ALA A 282 -14.69 -9.75 -7.81
N GLY A 283 -16.01 -9.86 -7.63
CA GLY A 283 -17.01 -9.24 -8.51
C GLY A 283 -16.83 -7.73 -8.66
N HIS A 284 -16.47 -7.02 -7.57
CA HIS A 284 -16.26 -5.57 -7.62
C HIS A 284 -15.09 -5.15 -8.52
N PHE A 285 -14.04 -5.97 -8.60
CA PHE A 285 -12.90 -5.70 -9.47
C PHE A 285 -13.07 -6.27 -10.89
N ALA A 286 -14.07 -7.15 -11.08
CA ALA A 286 -14.38 -7.79 -12.34
C ALA A 286 -15.24 -6.92 -13.25
N THR A 287 -16.23 -6.23 -12.68
CA THR A 287 -17.24 -5.48 -13.43
C THR A 287 -16.97 -3.99 -13.50
N ASP A 288 -16.19 -3.44 -12.57
CA ASP A 288 -15.88 -2.01 -12.49
C ASP A 288 -14.38 -1.75 -12.66
N PHE A 289 -14.07 -0.91 -13.65
CA PHE A 289 -12.70 -0.52 -13.96
C PHE A 289 -12.21 0.65 -13.10
N THR A 290 -13.09 1.44 -12.50
CA THR A 290 -12.70 2.66 -11.76
C THR A 290 -11.92 2.34 -10.48
N ARG A 291 -12.16 1.16 -9.89
CA ARG A 291 -11.35 0.66 -8.76
C ARG A 291 -9.90 0.37 -9.13
N TRP A 292 -9.60 0.17 -10.41
CA TRP A 292 -8.24 0.00 -10.92
C TRP A 292 -7.53 1.32 -11.21
N THR A 293 -8.26 2.44 -11.21
CA THR A 293 -7.73 3.76 -11.58
C THR A 293 -7.59 4.69 -10.37
N VAL A 294 -7.68 4.16 -9.14
CA VAL A 294 -7.63 4.97 -7.91
C VAL A 294 -6.40 5.87 -7.89
N PHE A 295 -5.25 5.33 -8.33
CA PHE A 295 -3.94 5.98 -8.28
C PHE A 295 -3.53 6.68 -9.58
N ASP A 296 -4.43 6.83 -10.56
CA ASP A 296 -4.09 7.40 -11.87
C ASP A 296 -3.78 8.90 -11.83
N SER A 297 -4.15 9.58 -10.74
CA SER A 297 -3.84 10.98 -10.48
C SER A 297 -2.43 11.21 -9.92
N CYS A 298 -1.62 10.15 -9.73
CA CYS A 298 -0.22 10.31 -9.33
C CYS A 298 0.58 11.09 -10.40
N ASP A 299 1.57 11.88 -9.99
CA ASP A 299 2.39 12.71 -10.88
C ASP A 299 3.22 11.84 -11.81
N THR A 300 3.87 10.84 -11.19
CA THR A 300 4.48 9.73 -11.89
C THR A 300 3.59 8.51 -11.73
N ALA A 301 3.26 7.85 -12.85
CA ALA A 301 2.38 6.70 -12.85
C ALA A 301 2.90 5.60 -11.91
N PHE A 302 2.01 5.08 -11.06
CA PHE A 302 2.32 3.91 -10.26
C PHE A 302 2.34 2.67 -11.14
N ASP A 303 3.44 1.93 -11.08
CA ASP A 303 3.73 0.79 -11.96
C ASP A 303 4.22 -0.41 -11.13
N PRO A 304 3.30 -1.21 -10.54
CA PRO A 304 3.68 -2.28 -9.63
C PRO A 304 4.51 -3.36 -10.34
N ASP A 305 5.49 -3.92 -9.63
CA ASP A 305 6.21 -5.11 -10.12
C ASP A 305 5.32 -6.35 -10.06
N VAL A 306 4.38 -6.37 -9.11
CA VAL A 306 3.41 -7.46 -8.89
C VAL A 306 2.02 -6.90 -8.59
N VAL A 307 1.00 -7.46 -9.22
CA VAL A 307 -0.40 -7.40 -8.75
C VAL A 307 -0.71 -8.71 -8.03
N LEU A 308 -1.01 -8.63 -6.74
CA LEU A 308 -1.32 -9.77 -5.88
C LEU A 308 -2.81 -9.79 -5.54
N TYR A 309 -3.52 -10.81 -6.01
CA TYR A 309 -4.92 -11.04 -5.68
C TYR A 309 -4.99 -11.91 -4.40
N PHE A 310 -5.09 -11.25 -3.26
CA PHE A 310 -5.00 -11.90 -1.95
C PHE A 310 -6.39 -12.32 -1.46
N ALA A 311 -6.61 -13.65 -1.40
CA ALA A 311 -7.86 -14.27 -0.96
C ALA A 311 -9.13 -13.60 -1.53
N LEU A 312 -9.02 -13.04 -2.76
CA LEU A 312 -9.93 -12.01 -3.24
C LEU A 312 -11.37 -12.51 -3.36
N ALA A 313 -11.52 -13.74 -3.85
CA ALA A 313 -12.81 -14.38 -4.06
C ALA A 313 -13.38 -15.09 -2.81
N SER A 314 -12.83 -14.83 -1.61
CA SER A 314 -13.27 -15.51 -0.39
C SER A 314 -14.75 -15.26 -0.11
N SER A 315 -15.21 -14.01 -0.16
CA SER A 315 -16.63 -13.65 0.03
C SER A 315 -17.52 -14.16 -1.11
N ASP A 316 -17.07 -14.07 -2.38
CA ASP A 316 -17.80 -14.65 -3.50
C ASP A 316 -18.03 -16.16 -3.28
N THR A 317 -17.01 -16.87 -2.76
CA THR A 317 -17.08 -18.32 -2.53
C THR A 317 -18.07 -18.70 -1.43
N VAL A 318 -18.25 -17.82 -0.43
CA VAL A 318 -19.26 -17.99 0.62
C VAL A 318 -20.66 -17.80 0.02
N ASP A 319 -20.90 -16.64 -0.62
CA ASP A 319 -22.24 -16.16 -0.92
C ASP A 319 -22.76 -16.49 -2.33
N SER A 320 -21.92 -17.07 -3.20
CA SER A 320 -22.30 -17.44 -4.57
C SER A 320 -21.99 -18.90 -4.92
N THR A 321 -22.19 -19.27 -6.20
CA THR A 321 -21.73 -20.56 -6.71
C THR A 321 -20.22 -20.52 -6.98
N VAL A 322 -19.56 -21.68 -6.95
CA VAL A 322 -18.12 -21.75 -7.31
C VAL A 322 -17.90 -21.24 -8.74
N ALA A 323 -18.83 -21.50 -9.66
CA ALA A 323 -18.73 -21.03 -11.04
C ALA A 323 -18.76 -19.49 -11.14
N ASP A 324 -19.62 -18.83 -10.37
CA ASP A 324 -19.72 -17.36 -10.32
C ASP A 324 -18.49 -16.75 -9.67
N ALA A 325 -18.03 -17.29 -8.54
CA ALA A 325 -16.80 -16.86 -7.88
C ALA A 325 -15.58 -16.97 -8.82
N GLN A 326 -15.49 -18.07 -9.58
CA GLN A 326 -14.45 -18.22 -10.61
C GLN A 326 -14.60 -17.21 -11.75
N ALA A 327 -15.83 -16.91 -12.19
CA ALA A 327 -16.07 -15.93 -13.25
C ALA A 327 -15.64 -14.52 -12.82
N ASN A 328 -16.01 -14.13 -11.60
CA ASN A 328 -15.59 -12.88 -10.99
C ASN A 328 -14.06 -12.80 -10.85
N MET A 329 -13.42 -13.84 -10.32
CA MET A 329 -11.95 -13.88 -10.22
C MET A 329 -11.28 -13.75 -11.59
N ARG A 330 -11.81 -14.41 -12.63
CA ARG A 330 -11.30 -14.24 -14.00
C ARG A 330 -11.43 -12.80 -14.49
N GLY A 331 -12.56 -12.14 -14.23
CA GLY A 331 -12.77 -10.74 -14.61
C GLY A 331 -11.78 -9.80 -13.90
N ALA A 332 -11.60 -9.96 -12.59
CA ALA A 332 -10.63 -9.17 -11.82
C ALA A 332 -9.20 -9.36 -12.33
N ILE A 333 -8.79 -10.60 -12.65
CA ILE A 333 -7.46 -10.87 -13.21
C ILE A 333 -7.30 -10.20 -14.59
N LYS A 334 -8.31 -10.31 -15.46
CA LYS A 334 -8.29 -9.66 -16.79
C LYS A 334 -8.14 -8.15 -16.68
N ASN A 335 -8.92 -7.49 -15.82
CA ASN A 335 -8.85 -6.04 -15.63
C ASN A 335 -7.49 -5.61 -15.06
N GLY A 336 -6.96 -6.35 -14.07
CA GLY A 336 -5.63 -6.07 -13.56
C GLY A 336 -4.53 -6.23 -14.60
N LYS A 337 -4.58 -7.27 -15.43
CA LYS A 337 -3.63 -7.46 -16.56
C LYS A 337 -3.75 -6.38 -17.62
N ALA A 338 -4.96 -5.87 -17.87
CA ALA A 338 -5.17 -4.75 -18.78
C ALA A 338 -4.59 -3.45 -18.20
N LYS A 339 -4.73 -3.23 -16.88
CA LYS A 339 -4.23 -2.03 -16.21
C LYS A 339 -2.72 -2.04 -16.02
N TYR A 340 -2.15 -3.19 -15.67
CA TYR A 340 -0.74 -3.35 -15.33
C TYR A 340 -0.11 -4.48 -16.15
N PRO A 341 0.00 -4.34 -17.48
CA PRO A 341 0.42 -5.43 -18.37
C PRO A 341 1.87 -5.88 -18.16
N ASN A 342 2.71 -5.03 -17.57
CA ASN A 342 4.11 -5.34 -17.27
C ASN A 342 4.30 -5.95 -15.87
N ALA A 343 3.27 -5.93 -15.03
CA ALA A 343 3.33 -6.51 -13.70
C ALA A 343 3.20 -8.03 -13.79
N ARG A 344 3.82 -8.70 -12.83
CA ARG A 344 3.55 -10.12 -12.58
C ARG A 344 2.20 -10.26 -11.88
N HIS A 345 1.41 -11.26 -12.24
CA HIS A 345 0.10 -11.48 -11.64
C HIS A 345 0.10 -12.74 -10.79
N LEU A 346 0.03 -12.55 -9.47
CA LEU A 346 0.10 -13.62 -8.47
C LEU A 346 -1.20 -13.71 -7.70
N ILE A 347 -1.58 -14.91 -7.28
CA ILE A 347 -2.80 -15.14 -6.50
C ILE A 347 -2.44 -15.87 -5.20
N THR A 348 -3.34 -15.84 -4.22
CA THR A 348 -3.30 -16.77 -3.09
C THR A 348 -4.49 -17.71 -3.15
N ASN A 349 -4.39 -18.84 -2.46
CA ASN A 349 -5.57 -19.61 -2.10
C ASN A 349 -6.38 -18.88 -1.00
N ILE A 350 -7.58 -19.38 -0.72
CA ILE A 350 -8.52 -18.82 0.25
C ILE A 350 -8.29 -19.50 1.60
N PRO A 351 -7.89 -18.76 2.66
CA PRO A 351 -7.78 -19.30 4.01
C PRO A 351 -9.15 -19.64 4.58
N PRO A 352 -9.22 -20.46 5.65
CA PRO A 352 -10.46 -20.68 6.39
C PRO A 352 -11.01 -19.37 6.99
N ARG A 353 -12.33 -19.32 7.14
CA ARG A 353 -13.09 -18.28 7.85
C ARG A 353 -14.39 -18.89 8.36
N MET A 354 -15.03 -18.23 9.33
CA MET A 354 -16.18 -18.76 10.09
C MET A 354 -17.34 -19.27 9.23
N GLU A 355 -17.53 -18.68 8.05
CA GLU A 355 -18.61 -19.03 7.12
C GLU A 355 -18.35 -20.36 6.38
N PHE A 356 -17.09 -20.81 6.32
CA PHE A 356 -16.71 -22.12 5.79
C PHE A 356 -16.87 -23.20 6.87
N SER A 357 -18.13 -23.42 7.25
CA SER A 357 -18.50 -24.55 8.11
C SER A 357 -18.36 -25.89 7.38
N ALA A 358 -18.11 -26.95 8.14
CA ALA A 358 -17.96 -28.30 7.62
C ALA A 358 -19.17 -28.70 6.76
N GLY A 359 -18.90 -29.35 5.62
CA GLY A 359 -19.92 -29.74 4.65
C GLY A 359 -19.84 -28.87 3.39
N ALA A 360 -20.99 -28.33 2.96
CA ALA A 360 -21.11 -27.70 1.64
C ALA A 360 -20.23 -26.44 1.49
N SER A 361 -20.17 -25.57 2.50
CA SER A 361 -19.40 -24.33 2.42
C SER A 361 -17.89 -24.58 2.35
N GLU A 362 -17.37 -25.51 3.16
CA GLU A 362 -15.97 -25.92 3.07
C GLU A 362 -15.66 -26.63 1.74
N ALA A 363 -16.57 -27.46 1.23
CA ALA A 363 -16.40 -28.08 -0.08
C ALA A 363 -16.30 -27.05 -1.22
N LYS A 364 -17.06 -25.94 -1.15
CA LYS A 364 -16.91 -24.82 -2.08
C LYS A 364 -15.52 -24.19 -2.00
N ARG A 365 -15.01 -23.94 -0.78
CA ARG A 365 -13.68 -23.37 -0.57
C ARG A 365 -12.58 -24.27 -1.13
N VAL A 366 -12.63 -25.56 -0.85
CA VAL A 366 -11.67 -26.56 -1.37
C VAL A 366 -11.72 -26.62 -2.91
N ALA A 367 -12.91 -26.62 -3.50
CA ALA A 367 -13.07 -26.59 -4.96
C ALA A 367 -12.48 -25.30 -5.57
N MET A 368 -12.70 -24.15 -4.92
CA MET A 368 -12.13 -22.88 -5.36
C MET A 368 -10.61 -22.87 -5.22
N ASN A 369 -10.04 -23.35 -4.11
CA ASN A 369 -8.59 -23.47 -3.91
C ASN A 369 -7.95 -24.38 -4.95
N THR A 370 -8.58 -25.53 -5.24
CA THR A 370 -8.13 -26.43 -6.31
C THR A 370 -8.06 -25.70 -7.65
N TRP A 371 -9.07 -24.89 -7.97
CA TRP A 371 -9.09 -24.10 -9.20
C TRP A 371 -8.04 -22.98 -9.22
N LEU A 372 -7.82 -22.28 -8.10
CA LEU A 372 -6.78 -21.26 -7.99
C LEU A 372 -5.39 -21.85 -8.23
N HIS A 373 -5.11 -23.06 -7.76
CA HIS A 373 -3.85 -23.76 -8.03
C HIS A 373 -3.67 -24.17 -9.51
N MET A 374 -4.72 -24.14 -10.33
CA MET A 374 -4.61 -24.31 -11.79
C MET A 374 -4.17 -23.04 -12.52
N LEU A 375 -3.84 -21.96 -11.80
CA LEU A 375 -3.28 -20.71 -12.34
C LEU A 375 -4.18 -20.05 -13.41
N PRO A 376 -5.41 -19.69 -13.04
CA PRO A 376 -6.39 -19.17 -13.99
C PRO A 376 -5.91 -17.89 -14.68
N VAL A 377 -6.27 -17.76 -15.96
CA VAL A 377 -5.96 -16.59 -16.81
C VAL A 377 -4.45 -16.31 -16.90
N GLY A 378 -3.62 -17.34 -16.76
CA GLY A 378 -2.16 -17.24 -16.85
C GLY A 378 -1.55 -16.42 -15.72
N THR A 379 -2.10 -16.54 -14.51
CA THR A 379 -1.41 -16.12 -13.28
C THR A 379 -0.16 -16.98 -13.09
N GLU A 380 0.89 -16.45 -12.47
CA GLU A 380 2.19 -17.14 -12.47
C GLU A 380 2.35 -18.12 -11.30
N SER A 381 1.70 -17.83 -10.17
CA SER A 381 1.80 -18.65 -8.96
C SER A 381 0.59 -18.45 -8.06
N CYS A 382 0.26 -19.50 -7.31
CA CYS A 382 -0.73 -19.50 -6.26
C CYS A 382 -0.03 -19.77 -4.92
N MET A 383 0.04 -18.76 -4.05
CA MET A 383 0.65 -18.86 -2.72
C MET A 383 -0.33 -19.53 -1.75
N ASP A 384 0.20 -20.42 -0.92
CA ASP A 384 -0.58 -21.18 0.05
C ASP A 384 -0.64 -20.47 1.40
N VAL A 385 -1.65 -19.62 1.57
CA VAL A 385 -1.97 -18.95 2.84
C VAL A 385 -2.74 -19.89 3.76
N ASP A 386 -3.59 -20.75 3.18
CA ASP A 386 -4.42 -21.73 3.86
C ASP A 386 -3.61 -22.60 4.85
N SER A 387 -2.53 -23.23 4.40
CA SER A 387 -1.78 -24.16 5.26
C SER A 387 -1.07 -23.51 6.45
N ILE A 388 -0.79 -22.21 6.36
CA ILE A 388 -0.16 -21.44 7.43
C ILE A 388 -1.16 -21.19 8.55
N VAL A 389 -2.38 -20.78 8.19
CA VAL A 389 -3.35 -20.26 9.15
C VAL A 389 -4.40 -21.30 9.56
N THR A 390 -4.53 -22.42 8.86
CA THR A 390 -5.53 -23.46 9.14
C THR A 390 -5.25 -24.27 10.39
N ASP A 391 -6.26 -24.39 11.25
CA ASP A 391 -6.31 -25.37 12.31
C ASP A 391 -6.53 -26.77 11.71
N TRP A 392 -5.47 -27.58 11.66
CA TRP A 392 -5.54 -28.92 11.08
C TRP A 392 -6.32 -29.92 11.94
N ALA A 393 -6.59 -29.61 13.22
CA ALA A 393 -7.52 -30.40 14.02
C ALA A 393 -8.99 -30.09 13.67
N THR A 394 -9.27 -28.86 13.19
CA THR A 394 -10.61 -28.44 12.75
C THR A 394 -10.54 -27.69 11.41
N PRO A 395 -10.42 -28.42 10.28
CA PRO A 395 -10.39 -27.80 8.95
C PRO A 395 -11.59 -26.86 8.74
N GLY A 396 -11.34 -25.70 8.13
CA GLY A 396 -12.32 -24.61 8.01
C GLY A 396 -12.22 -23.54 9.11
N ARG A 397 -11.30 -23.70 10.09
CA ARG A 397 -11.01 -22.68 11.11
C ARG A 397 -9.59 -22.14 11.05
N ILE A 398 -9.44 -20.87 11.40
CA ILE A 398 -8.14 -20.23 11.64
C ILE A 398 -7.60 -20.72 12.99
N ARG A 399 -6.30 -21.05 13.07
CA ARG A 399 -5.61 -21.38 14.33
C ARG A 399 -5.82 -20.26 15.33
N SER A 400 -6.13 -20.61 16.57
CA SER A 400 -6.38 -19.64 17.65
C SER A 400 -5.26 -18.59 17.81
N VAL A 401 -4.00 -18.96 17.57
CA VAL A 401 -2.86 -18.04 17.64
C VAL A 401 -2.88 -16.93 16.59
N PHE A 402 -3.56 -17.12 15.46
CA PHE A 402 -3.70 -16.15 14.37
C PHE A 402 -5.10 -15.55 14.27
N ASN A 403 -6.05 -16.07 15.04
CA ASN A 403 -7.46 -15.73 14.95
C ASN A 403 -7.79 -14.43 15.69
N ALA A 404 -8.53 -13.53 15.06
CA ALA A 404 -9.13 -12.36 15.71
C ALA A 404 -10.63 -12.55 15.99
N ASP A 405 -11.40 -13.02 15.00
CA ASP A 405 -12.87 -13.09 15.05
C ASP A 405 -13.45 -14.22 14.19
N ASP A 406 -12.71 -15.32 14.08
CA ASP A 406 -12.96 -16.50 13.25
C ASP A 406 -12.92 -16.24 11.73
N THR A 407 -12.73 -15.00 11.28
CA THR A 407 -12.60 -14.63 9.86
C THR A 407 -11.30 -13.90 9.58
N HIS A 408 -10.91 -12.95 10.43
CA HIS A 408 -9.77 -12.08 10.25
C HIS A 408 -8.57 -12.51 11.07
N PHE A 409 -7.42 -12.05 10.62
CA PHE A 409 -6.17 -12.24 11.32
C PHE A 409 -6.03 -11.26 12.48
N ASN A 410 -5.50 -11.76 13.59
CA ASN A 410 -4.93 -10.92 14.63
C ASN A 410 -3.53 -10.42 14.19
N PRO A 411 -2.84 -9.57 14.98
CA PRO A 411 -1.51 -9.07 14.61
C PRO A 411 -0.48 -10.16 14.27
N ARG A 412 -0.51 -11.31 14.96
CA ARG A 412 0.38 -12.44 14.66
C ARG A 412 0.05 -13.11 13.33
N GLY A 413 -1.23 -13.22 13.00
CA GLY A 413 -1.66 -13.74 11.70
C GLY A 413 -1.23 -12.83 10.55
N HIS A 414 -1.37 -11.51 10.70
CA HIS A 414 -0.85 -10.55 9.71
C HIS A 414 0.67 -10.66 9.54
N GLN A 415 1.41 -10.82 10.63
CA GLN A 415 2.87 -11.04 10.58
C GLN A 415 3.21 -12.32 9.80
N ALA A 416 2.59 -13.46 10.15
CA ALA A 416 2.83 -14.74 9.48
C ALA A 416 2.53 -14.69 7.97
N VAL A 417 1.43 -14.03 7.59
CA VAL A 417 1.09 -13.82 6.17
C VAL A 417 2.12 -12.93 5.47
N SER A 418 2.59 -11.87 6.12
CA SER A 418 3.58 -10.97 5.53
C SER A 418 4.90 -11.67 5.17
N GLU A 419 5.28 -12.68 5.93
CA GLU A 419 6.50 -13.47 5.72
C GLU A 419 6.36 -14.48 4.58
N LEU A 420 5.14 -14.87 4.21
CA LEU A 420 4.88 -15.81 3.11
C LEU A 420 5.18 -15.19 1.75
N ILE A 421 4.88 -13.90 1.55
CA ILE A 421 4.81 -13.27 0.23
C ILE A 421 6.24 -13.04 -0.32
N PRO A 422 6.77 -13.90 -1.22
CA PRO A 422 8.19 -13.91 -1.57
C PRO A 422 8.43 -13.04 -2.80
N VAL A 423 7.89 -11.83 -2.80
CA VAL A 423 8.01 -10.90 -3.92
C VAL A 423 9.37 -10.21 -3.87
N ARG A 424 10.12 -10.33 -4.95
CA ARG A 424 11.37 -9.62 -5.21
C ARG A 424 11.28 -8.95 -6.58
N ARG A 425 12.04 -7.87 -6.76
CA ARG A 425 12.23 -7.28 -8.08
C ARG A 425 13.05 -8.25 -8.94
N ALA A 426 12.62 -8.45 -10.19
CA ALA A 426 13.27 -9.33 -11.16
C ALA A 426 14.62 -8.78 -11.64
#